data_AF-A0A2H1VAZ6-F1
#
_entry.id   AF-A0A2H1VAZ6-F1
#
_cell.length_a   1.000
_cell.length_b   1.000
_cell.length_c   1.000
_cell.angle_alpha   90.00
_cell.angle_beta   90.00
_cell.angle_gamma   90.00
#
_symmetry.space_group_name_H-M   'P 1'
#
loop_
_entity.id
_entity.type
_entity.pdbx_description
1 polymer ?
#
loop_
_entity_poly.entity_id
_entity_poly.type
_entity_poly.pdbx_seq_one_letter_code
_entity_poly.pdbx_strand_id
1 'polypeptide(L)'
;MTSLSNLLRFFEIFGSILGLHRNYCSQKRIAQCLIILHVFISIVFHIFVSAMDIQLALKENGYSISNLIYCAFAASAQLTCLPNLVYAIYNSPDFKSYLQSMCRVSKYFENNKKINKAMKMARLLFLIASIFSIVLSVSRTLVTATESTGRDVYSTIVIFASQSILRFTLIYQYLTFFLTVFFIVSLSKCFYSWMRDVDDCLRNKDSSLVEPCIVTKELIEKWVDIYQDFANSCVKLAMCFGRLYLYSLILLLFFYILFMYKEFCIYPTQVHLCLMGVVRDNQIFDKFEPLNYVLKRIDKRKIMPNFSCVVEARGSNETEVKAMKDFIRLMKKFPLEIKLFSKISSGTSLAPAVMMLAVNYLIVLLQFNHVI
;
A
#
# COMPACT_ATOMS: atom_id res chain seq x y z
N MET A 1 -4.92 -13.15 -21.30
CA MET A 1 -4.64 -11.79 -20.82
C MET A 1 -5.75 -11.14 -19.97
N THR A 2 -6.90 -11.77 -19.73
CA THR A 2 -8.09 -11.05 -19.23
C THR A 2 -8.09 -10.83 -17.72
N SER A 3 -7.50 -11.72 -16.92
CA SER A 3 -7.64 -11.66 -15.47
C SER A 3 -7.04 -10.37 -14.86
N LEU A 4 -5.70 -10.22 -14.80
CA LEU A 4 -5.06 -9.09 -14.09
C LEU A 4 -5.43 -7.74 -14.70
N SER A 5 -5.39 -7.64 -16.03
CA SER A 5 -5.70 -6.40 -16.75
C SER A 5 -7.12 -5.90 -16.45
N ASN A 6 -8.12 -6.78 -16.38
CA ASN A 6 -9.50 -6.36 -16.07
C ASN A 6 -9.62 -5.85 -14.64
N LEU A 7 -8.91 -6.48 -13.69
CA LEU A 7 -8.90 -6.03 -12.31
C LEU A 7 -8.23 -4.66 -12.15
N LEU A 8 -7.11 -4.44 -12.84
CA LEU A 8 -6.40 -3.16 -12.82
C LEU A 8 -7.25 -2.04 -13.45
N ARG A 9 -7.93 -2.32 -14.57
CA ARG A 9 -8.89 -1.37 -15.17
C ARG A 9 -10.07 -1.07 -14.24
N PHE A 10 -10.59 -2.07 -13.55
CA PHE A 10 -11.62 -1.87 -12.54
C PHE A 10 -11.14 -0.90 -11.44
N PHE A 11 -9.89 -1.03 -10.99
CA PHE A 11 -9.32 -0.06 -10.05
C PHE A 11 -9.25 1.34 -10.64
N GLU A 12 -8.77 1.51 -11.86
CA GLU A 12 -8.70 2.84 -12.49
C GLU A 12 -10.07 3.51 -12.58
N ILE A 13 -11.10 2.77 -12.99
CA ILE A 13 -12.48 3.28 -13.10
C ILE A 13 -13.01 3.67 -11.71
N PHE A 14 -12.93 2.75 -10.75
CA PHE A 14 -13.44 3.00 -9.40
C PHE A 14 -12.69 4.13 -8.69
N GLY A 15 -11.37 4.20 -8.90
CA GLY A 15 -10.55 5.31 -8.41
C GLY A 15 -10.95 6.64 -9.01
N SER A 16 -11.24 6.68 -10.32
CA SER A 16 -11.70 7.90 -11.00
C SER A 16 -13.03 8.42 -10.45
N ILE A 17 -13.95 7.52 -10.07
CA ILE A 17 -15.22 7.87 -9.40
C ILE A 17 -14.95 8.53 -8.03
N LEU A 18 -13.94 8.06 -7.30
CA LEU A 18 -13.50 8.63 -6.03
C LEU A 18 -12.58 9.86 -6.16
N GLY A 19 -12.39 10.40 -7.37
CA GLY A 19 -11.52 11.55 -7.62
C GLY A 19 -10.02 11.22 -7.71
N LEU A 20 -9.64 9.94 -7.71
CA LEU A 20 -8.27 9.47 -7.82
C LEU A 20 -7.89 9.16 -9.27
N HIS A 21 -7.51 10.21 -10.00
CA HIS A 21 -7.23 10.16 -11.44
C HIS A 21 -5.80 9.70 -11.77
N ARG A 22 -5.46 8.45 -11.39
CA ARG A 22 -4.15 7.83 -11.70
C ARG A 22 -3.90 7.58 -13.19
N ASN A 23 -4.91 7.80 -14.03
CA ASN A 23 -4.86 7.69 -15.49
C ASN A 23 -4.75 9.08 -16.17
N TYR A 24 -4.58 10.17 -15.42
CA TYR A 24 -4.59 11.56 -15.93
C TYR A 24 -3.73 11.76 -17.18
N CYS A 25 -2.47 11.31 -17.17
CA CYS A 25 -1.57 11.45 -18.32
C CYS A 25 -1.97 10.65 -19.57
N SER A 26 -2.94 9.72 -19.47
CA SER A 26 -3.48 8.99 -20.62
C SER A 26 -4.74 9.63 -21.22
N GLN A 27 -5.30 10.65 -20.55
CA GLN A 27 -6.53 11.30 -20.96
C GLN A 27 -6.28 12.41 -22.00
N LYS A 28 -7.31 12.72 -22.79
CA LYS A 28 -7.30 13.86 -23.72
C LYS A 28 -7.26 15.19 -22.94
N ARG A 29 -6.75 16.27 -23.56
CA ARG A 29 -6.62 17.60 -22.91
C ARG A 29 -7.91 18.11 -22.27
N ILE A 30 -9.05 17.93 -22.92
CA ILE A 30 -10.36 18.35 -22.38
C ILE A 30 -10.70 17.55 -21.10
N ALA A 31 -10.52 16.23 -21.14
CA ALA A 31 -10.74 15.38 -19.97
C ALA A 31 -9.76 15.70 -18.83
N GLN A 32 -8.51 16.04 -19.15
CA GLN A 32 -7.52 16.51 -18.16
C GLN A 32 -7.99 17.80 -17.46
N CYS A 33 -8.52 18.77 -18.21
CA CYS A 33 -9.09 19.99 -17.63
C CYS A 33 -10.28 19.68 -16.71
N LEU A 34 -11.20 18.81 -17.13
CA LEU A 34 -12.34 18.36 -16.32
C LEU A 34 -11.90 17.64 -15.04
N ILE A 35 -10.83 16.83 -15.12
CA ILE A 35 -10.24 16.15 -13.96
C ILE A 35 -9.67 17.17 -12.97
N ILE A 36 -8.91 18.15 -13.45
CA ILE A 36 -8.36 19.21 -12.59
C ILE A 36 -9.50 19.98 -11.91
N LEU A 37 -10.53 20.35 -12.68
CA LEU A 37 -11.70 21.05 -12.16
C LEU A 37 -12.43 20.21 -11.09
N HIS A 38 -12.64 18.92 -11.36
CA HIS A 38 -13.24 17.99 -10.40
C HIS A 38 -12.43 17.94 -9.10
N VAL A 39 -11.11 17.71 -9.19
CA VAL A 39 -10.24 17.66 -8.00
C VAL A 39 -10.25 18.99 -7.25
N PHE A 40 -10.23 20.12 -7.96
CA PHE A 40 -10.32 21.45 -7.35
C PHE A 40 -11.64 21.62 -6.57
N ILE A 41 -12.78 21.27 -7.18
CA ILE A 41 -14.10 21.34 -6.52
C ILE A 41 -14.14 20.42 -5.29
N SER A 42 -13.63 19.20 -5.39
CA SER A 42 -13.56 18.27 -4.26
C SER A 42 -12.70 18.83 -3.12
N ILE A 43 -11.55 19.46 -3.43
CA ILE A 43 -10.68 20.09 -2.44
C ILE A 43 -11.41 21.22 -1.72
N VAL A 44 -12.03 22.14 -2.47
CA VAL A 44 -12.78 23.27 -1.90
C VAL A 44 -13.92 22.77 -1.00
N PHE A 45 -14.67 21.77 -1.44
CA PHE A 45 -15.76 21.18 -0.68
C PHE A 45 -15.27 20.52 0.61
N HIS A 46 -14.17 19.78 0.56
CA HIS A 46 -13.56 19.18 1.75
C HIS A 46 -13.04 20.21 2.75
N ILE A 47 -12.43 21.30 2.28
CA ILE A 47 -12.01 22.42 3.14
C ILE A 47 -13.22 23.07 3.82
N PHE A 48 -14.28 23.33 3.04
CA PHE A 48 -15.50 23.94 3.57
C PHE A 48 -16.16 23.08 4.64
N VAL A 49 -16.36 21.78 4.38
CA VAL A 49 -16.89 20.84 5.36
C VAL A 49 -16.01 20.78 6.60
N SER A 50 -14.68 20.73 6.43
CA SER A 50 -13.77 20.70 7.57
C SER A 50 -13.88 21.95 8.42
N ALA A 51 -14.03 23.13 7.80
CA ALA A 51 -14.22 24.39 8.51
C ALA A 51 -15.54 24.38 9.29
N MET A 52 -16.62 23.85 8.70
CA MET A 52 -17.89 23.65 9.40
C MET A 52 -17.75 22.69 10.59
N ASP A 53 -17.12 21.52 10.39
CA ASP A 53 -16.90 20.53 11.45
C ASP A 53 -16.10 21.12 12.62
N ILE A 54 -15.04 21.90 12.32
CA ILE A 54 -14.24 22.60 13.33
C ILE A 54 -15.07 23.67 14.06
N GLN A 55 -15.79 24.52 13.32
CA GLN A 55 -16.63 25.55 13.90
C GLN A 55 -17.70 24.96 14.82
N LEU A 56 -18.30 23.83 14.42
CA LEU A 56 -19.33 23.13 15.17
C LEU A 56 -18.79 22.52 16.46
N ALA A 57 -17.60 21.91 16.40
CA ALA A 57 -16.94 21.39 17.58
C ALA A 57 -16.53 22.48 18.59
N LEU A 58 -16.36 23.73 18.13
CA LEU A 58 -15.94 24.87 18.96
C LEU A 58 -17.10 25.74 19.50
N LYS A 59 -18.35 25.52 19.09
CA LYS A 59 -19.48 26.40 19.48
C LYS A 59 -20.02 26.10 20.90
N GLU A 60 -20.45 27.16 21.60
CA GLU A 60 -21.20 27.25 22.88
C GLU A 60 -20.86 26.15 23.92
N ASN A 61 -19.91 26.45 24.80
CA ASN A 61 -19.33 25.52 25.81
C ASN A 61 -18.44 24.40 25.24
N GLY A 62 -18.10 24.46 23.94
CA GLY A 62 -17.41 23.44 23.16
C GLY A 62 -15.89 23.29 23.32
N TYR A 63 -15.23 24.00 24.22
CA TYR A 63 -13.79 23.80 24.54
C TYR A 63 -13.56 22.57 25.43
N SER A 64 -14.30 21.49 25.21
CA SER A 64 -13.94 20.21 25.82
C SER A 64 -12.69 19.67 25.11
N ILE A 65 -11.77 19.08 25.88
CA ILE A 65 -10.57 18.46 25.30
C ILE A 65 -10.96 17.37 24.28
N SER A 66 -12.10 16.70 24.48
CA SER A 66 -12.67 15.75 23.52
C SER A 66 -12.99 16.38 22.16
N ASN A 67 -13.55 17.59 22.14
CA ASN A 67 -13.86 18.32 20.90
C ASN A 67 -12.59 18.76 20.18
N LEU A 68 -11.57 19.23 20.92
CA LEU A 68 -10.27 19.58 20.35
C LEU A 68 -9.60 18.36 19.70
N ILE A 69 -9.63 17.21 20.38
CA ILE A 69 -9.12 15.96 19.85
C ILE A 69 -9.89 15.56 18.59
N TYR A 70 -11.23 15.62 18.60
CA TYR A 70 -12.05 15.36 17.42
C TYR A 70 -11.70 16.27 16.23
N CYS A 71 -11.55 17.58 16.46
CA CYS A 71 -11.11 18.54 15.45
C CYS A 71 -9.74 18.16 14.87
N ALA A 72 -8.79 17.77 15.72
CA ALA A 72 -7.47 17.34 15.29
C ALA A 72 -7.56 16.10 14.39
N PHE A 73 -8.40 15.12 14.72
CA PHE A 73 -8.68 13.94 13.90
C PHE A 73 -9.35 14.27 12.55
N ALA A 74 -10.35 15.16 12.55
CA ALA A 74 -11.02 15.57 11.33
C ALA A 74 -10.05 16.32 10.39
N ALA A 75 -9.32 17.30 10.92
CA ALA A 75 -8.38 18.12 10.15
C ALA A 75 -7.25 17.27 9.53
N SER A 76 -6.68 16.34 10.29
CA SER A 76 -5.62 15.44 9.81
C SER A 76 -6.11 14.44 8.76
N ALA A 77 -7.33 13.90 8.88
CA ALA A 77 -7.92 13.06 7.83
C ALA A 77 -8.05 13.83 6.51
N GLN A 78 -8.42 15.12 6.58
CA GLN A 78 -8.48 15.99 5.40
C GLN A 78 -7.09 16.31 4.85
N LEU A 79 -6.13 16.65 5.71
CA LEU A 79 -4.74 16.87 5.33
C LEU A 79 -4.10 15.61 4.73
N THR A 80 -4.65 14.41 4.97
CA THR A 80 -4.29 13.18 4.26
C THR A 80 -4.90 13.11 2.88
N CYS A 81 -6.19 13.37 2.76
CA CYS A 81 -6.92 13.16 1.51
C CYS A 81 -6.50 14.12 0.41
N LEU A 82 -6.35 15.42 0.73
CA LEU A 82 -6.10 16.46 -0.28
C LEU A 82 -4.79 16.25 -1.04
N PRO A 83 -3.63 16.01 -0.37
CA PRO A 83 -2.40 15.70 -1.09
C PRO A 83 -2.56 14.44 -1.94
N ASN A 84 -3.34 13.45 -1.52
CA ASN A 84 -3.45 12.19 -2.26
C ASN A 84 -4.21 12.35 -3.58
N LEU A 85 -5.23 13.20 -3.63
CA LEU A 85 -5.92 13.54 -4.87
C LEU A 85 -4.95 14.19 -5.87
N VAL A 86 -4.14 15.14 -5.39
CA VAL A 86 -3.13 15.83 -6.21
C VAL A 86 -2.00 14.88 -6.63
N TYR A 87 -1.49 14.07 -5.71
CA TYR A 87 -0.44 13.09 -5.97
C TYR A 87 -0.87 12.01 -6.97
N ALA A 88 -2.15 11.60 -6.96
CA ALA A 88 -2.67 10.65 -7.94
C ALA A 88 -2.56 11.19 -9.37
N ILE A 89 -2.76 12.50 -9.57
CA ILE A 89 -2.56 13.17 -10.86
C ILE A 89 -1.06 13.25 -11.18
N TYR A 90 -0.27 13.81 -10.25
CA TYR A 90 1.17 14.06 -10.45
C TYR A 90 1.95 12.77 -10.76
N ASN A 91 1.68 11.69 -10.05
CA ASN A 91 2.34 10.39 -10.23
C ASN A 91 1.61 9.47 -11.22
N SER A 92 0.65 9.98 -12.00
CA SER A 92 -0.06 9.16 -13.01
C SER A 92 0.87 8.52 -14.07
N PRO A 93 1.98 9.15 -14.54
CA PRO A 93 2.92 8.48 -15.42
C PRO A 93 3.59 7.27 -14.77
N ASP A 94 3.98 7.40 -13.50
CA ASP A 94 4.66 6.35 -12.76
C ASP A 94 3.72 5.18 -12.50
N PHE A 95 2.47 5.46 -12.14
CA PHE A 95 1.46 4.41 -11.96
C PHE A 95 1.20 3.66 -13.28
N LYS A 96 1.10 4.37 -14.40
CA LYS A 96 0.96 3.75 -15.72
C LYS A 96 2.16 2.86 -16.07
N SER A 97 3.38 3.32 -15.80
CA SER A 97 4.61 2.54 -16.00
C SER A 97 4.62 1.27 -15.15
N TYR A 98 4.23 1.38 -13.88
CA TYR A 98 4.03 0.23 -12.99
C TYR A 98 3.03 -0.78 -13.58
N LEU A 99 1.85 -0.32 -14.01
CA LEU A 99 0.82 -1.21 -14.56
C LEU A 99 1.31 -1.94 -15.82
N GLN A 100 2.02 -1.24 -16.70
CA GLN A 100 2.58 -1.83 -17.92
C GLN A 100 3.59 -2.93 -17.63
N SER A 101 4.57 -2.67 -16.75
CA SER A 101 5.54 -3.68 -16.31
C SER A 101 4.85 -4.89 -15.68
N MET A 102 3.89 -4.68 -14.78
CA MET A 102 3.16 -5.78 -14.15
C MET A 102 2.29 -6.58 -15.13
N CYS A 103 1.70 -5.93 -16.13
CA CYS A 103 0.99 -6.62 -17.19
C CYS A 103 1.92 -7.49 -18.04
N ARG A 104 3.12 -7.00 -18.39
CA ARG A 104 4.13 -7.79 -19.11
C ARG A 104 4.55 -9.01 -18.30
N VAL A 105 4.95 -8.81 -17.04
CA VAL A 105 5.32 -9.89 -16.11
C VAL A 105 4.19 -10.92 -15.98
N SER A 106 2.95 -10.47 -15.77
CA SER A 106 1.81 -11.37 -15.62
C SER A 106 1.54 -12.23 -16.84
N LYS A 107 1.83 -11.76 -18.06
CA LYS A 107 1.67 -12.57 -19.28
C LYS A 107 2.63 -13.75 -19.29
N TYR A 108 3.87 -13.58 -18.83
CA TYR A 108 4.85 -14.68 -18.77
C TYR A 108 4.38 -15.83 -17.86
N PHE A 109 3.53 -15.53 -16.88
CA PHE A 109 3.04 -16.52 -15.94
C PHE A 109 1.55 -16.84 -16.11
N GLU A 110 0.93 -16.47 -17.22
CA GLU A 110 -0.51 -16.63 -17.41
C GLU A 110 -0.96 -18.11 -17.31
N ASN A 111 -0.11 -19.04 -17.76
CA ASN A 111 -0.40 -20.47 -17.72
C ASN A 111 -0.08 -21.12 -16.36
N ASN A 112 0.47 -20.37 -15.41
CA ASN A 112 0.84 -20.92 -14.11
C ASN A 112 -0.39 -21.05 -13.19
N LYS A 113 -0.88 -22.28 -13.01
CA LYS A 113 -2.04 -22.60 -12.16
C LYS A 113 -1.91 -22.04 -10.74
N LYS A 114 -0.71 -22.05 -10.15
CA LYS A 114 -0.47 -21.53 -8.79
C LYS A 114 -0.71 -20.02 -8.73
N ILE A 115 -0.24 -19.27 -9.73
CA ILE A 115 -0.47 -17.81 -9.83
C ILE A 115 -1.93 -17.50 -10.04
N ASN A 116 -2.60 -18.20 -10.97
CA ASN A 116 -4.01 -17.97 -11.22
C ASN A 116 -4.86 -18.21 -9.98
N LYS A 117 -4.55 -19.23 -9.17
CA LYS A 117 -5.19 -19.47 -7.87
C LYS A 117 -4.90 -18.33 -6.89
N ALA A 118 -3.65 -17.91 -6.74
CA ALA A 118 -3.27 -16.81 -5.85
C ALA A 118 -3.94 -15.49 -6.23
N MET A 119 -4.01 -15.17 -7.53
CA MET A 119 -4.68 -13.98 -8.04
C MET A 119 -6.20 -14.01 -7.85
N LYS A 120 -6.83 -15.18 -8.02
CA LYS A 120 -8.27 -15.35 -7.71
C LYS A 120 -8.54 -15.14 -6.22
N MET A 121 -7.70 -15.70 -5.35
CA MET A 121 -7.82 -15.49 -3.90
C MET A 121 -7.62 -14.03 -3.51
N ALA A 122 -6.64 -13.34 -4.11
CA ALA A 122 -6.40 -11.92 -3.85
C ALA A 122 -7.59 -11.03 -4.23
N ARG A 123 -8.26 -11.33 -5.34
CA ARG A 123 -9.51 -10.64 -5.73
C ARG A 123 -10.61 -10.86 -4.72
N LEU A 124 -10.81 -12.10 -4.29
CA LEU A 124 -11.83 -12.44 -3.31
C LEU A 124 -11.58 -11.71 -1.99
N LEU A 125 -10.33 -11.76 -1.49
CA LEU A 125 -9.92 -11.04 -0.28
C LEU A 125 -10.13 -9.53 -0.43
N PHE A 126 -9.79 -8.95 -1.57
CA PHE A 126 -10.05 -7.53 -1.83
C PHE A 126 -11.53 -7.20 -1.82
N LEU A 127 -12.37 -8.03 -2.46
CA LEU A 127 -13.81 -7.81 -2.52
C LEU A 127 -14.42 -7.88 -1.11
N ILE A 128 -14.05 -8.89 -0.33
CA ILE A 128 -14.47 -9.03 1.07
C ILE A 128 -14.00 -7.82 1.89
N ALA A 129 -12.72 -7.44 1.79
CA ALA A 129 -12.16 -6.30 2.50
C ALA A 129 -12.85 -4.98 2.11
N SER A 130 -13.21 -4.83 0.83
CA SER A 130 -13.94 -3.66 0.33
C SER A 130 -15.35 -3.61 0.93
N ILE A 131 -16.12 -4.70 0.88
CA ILE A 131 -17.46 -4.77 1.46
C ILE A 131 -17.42 -4.47 2.96
N PHE A 132 -16.51 -5.12 3.69
CA PHE A 132 -16.36 -4.90 5.12
C PHE A 132 -16.00 -3.44 5.44
N SER A 133 -15.08 -2.86 4.69
CA SER A 133 -14.69 -1.46 4.86
C SER A 133 -15.82 -0.49 4.50
N ILE A 134 -16.67 -0.84 3.53
CA ILE A 134 -17.85 -0.06 3.17
C ILE A 134 -18.86 -0.06 4.32
N VAL A 135 -19.20 -1.24 4.84
CA VAL A 135 -20.13 -1.38 5.97
C VAL A 135 -19.61 -0.62 7.20
N LEU A 136 -18.32 -0.74 7.51
CA LEU A 136 -17.69 0.01 8.59
C LEU A 136 -17.74 1.52 8.37
N SER A 137 -17.52 1.99 7.13
CA SER A 137 -17.57 3.42 6.82
C SER A 137 -18.97 3.97 7.00
N VAL A 138 -19.98 3.30 6.43
CA VAL A 138 -21.39 3.70 6.52
C VAL A 138 -21.86 3.69 7.97
N SER A 139 -21.61 2.61 8.72
CA SER A 139 -21.98 2.54 10.14
C SER A 139 -21.34 3.65 10.96
N ARG A 140 -20.06 3.96 10.74
CA ARG A 140 -19.41 5.09 11.40
C ARG A 140 -19.97 6.44 10.99
N THR A 141 -20.35 6.63 9.72
CA THR A 141 -20.93 7.90 9.28
C THR A 141 -22.32 8.07 9.87
N LEU A 142 -23.10 6.99 9.99
CA LEU A 142 -24.39 7.00 10.69
C LEU A 142 -24.23 7.42 12.14
N VAL A 143 -23.26 6.89 12.88
CA VAL A 143 -22.99 7.30 14.27
C VAL A 143 -22.70 8.81 14.36
N THR A 144 -21.81 9.33 13.51
CA THR A 144 -21.48 10.77 13.47
C THR A 144 -22.70 11.63 13.10
N ALA A 145 -23.56 11.13 12.20
CA ALA A 145 -24.80 11.81 11.83
C ALA A 145 -25.83 11.80 12.98
N THR A 146 -25.96 10.68 13.70
CA THR A 146 -26.87 10.59 14.86
C THR A 146 -26.43 11.47 16.01
N GLU A 147 -25.14 11.67 16.22
CA GLU A 147 -24.63 12.63 17.22
C GLU A 147 -24.88 14.09 16.80
N SER A 148 -25.19 14.32 15.52
CA SER A 148 -25.50 15.63 14.96
C SER A 148 -27.00 15.94 14.90
N THR A 149 -27.87 15.10 15.48
CA THR A 149 -29.35 15.13 15.33
C THR A 149 -30.09 16.37 15.88
N GLY A 150 -29.38 17.39 16.35
CA GLY A 150 -29.97 18.70 16.67
C GLY A 150 -29.90 19.75 15.54
N ARG A 151 -29.45 19.37 14.33
CA ARG A 151 -29.14 20.31 13.23
C ARG A 151 -30.13 20.23 12.07
N ASP A 152 -30.08 21.26 11.21
CA ASP A 152 -30.77 21.29 9.92
C ASP A 152 -30.41 20.04 9.08
N VAL A 153 -31.44 19.47 8.43
CA VAL A 153 -31.36 18.23 7.65
C VAL A 153 -30.33 18.36 6.53
N TYR A 154 -30.27 19.53 5.88
CA TYR A 154 -29.33 19.78 4.78
C TYR A 154 -27.87 19.71 5.24
N SER A 155 -27.55 20.32 6.38
CA SER A 155 -26.20 20.29 6.95
C SER A 155 -25.78 18.85 7.30
N THR A 156 -26.71 18.07 7.85
CA THR A 156 -26.47 16.66 8.21
C THR A 156 -26.18 15.80 6.98
N ILE A 157 -26.93 15.99 5.88
CA ILE A 157 -26.72 15.29 4.61
C ILE A 157 -25.34 15.64 4.02
N VAL A 158 -24.96 16.92 4.04
CA VAL A 158 -23.68 17.40 3.50
C VAL A 158 -22.49 16.80 4.28
N ILE A 159 -22.56 16.80 5.61
CA ILE A 159 -21.54 16.18 6.48
C ILE A 159 -21.48 14.67 6.24
N PHE A 160 -22.63 14.00 6.14
CA PHE A 160 -22.68 12.56 5.87
C PHE A 160 -22.01 12.21 4.54
N ALA A 161 -22.35 12.93 3.47
CA ALA A 161 -21.81 12.68 2.13
C ALA A 161 -20.29 12.90 2.07
N SER A 162 -19.81 14.02 2.60
CA SER A 162 -18.39 14.38 2.58
C SER A 162 -17.53 13.42 3.41
N GLN A 163 -17.97 13.05 4.61
CA GLN A 163 -17.26 12.11 5.49
C GLN A 163 -17.26 10.70 4.89
N SER A 164 -18.33 10.29 4.22
CA SER A 164 -18.38 9.03 3.49
C SER A 164 -17.37 9.02 2.33
N ILE A 165 -17.36 10.04 1.48
CA ILE A 165 -16.42 10.16 0.35
C ILE A 165 -14.97 10.11 0.85
N LEU A 166 -14.65 10.87 1.91
CA LEU A 166 -13.34 10.89 2.53
C LEU A 166 -12.89 9.48 2.96
N ARG A 167 -13.74 8.80 3.75
CA ARG A 167 -13.44 7.46 4.28
C ARG A 167 -13.28 6.44 3.17
N PHE A 168 -14.19 6.44 2.18
CA PHE A 168 -14.08 5.55 1.03
C PHE A 168 -12.80 5.77 0.24
N THR A 169 -12.42 7.04 0.03
CA THR A 169 -11.19 7.40 -0.70
C THR A 169 -9.95 6.87 0.01
N LEU A 170 -9.85 7.07 1.33
CA LEU A 170 -8.73 6.56 2.12
C LEU A 170 -8.67 5.03 2.10
N ILE A 171 -9.79 4.36 2.35
CA ILE A 171 -9.89 2.90 2.32
C ILE A 171 -9.45 2.35 0.97
N TYR A 172 -9.97 2.92 -0.11
CA TYR A 172 -9.64 2.50 -1.46
C TYR A 172 -8.15 2.68 -1.76
N GLN A 173 -7.52 3.76 -1.31
CA GLN A 173 -6.09 3.97 -1.48
C GLN A 173 -5.26 2.89 -0.77
N TYR A 174 -5.59 2.58 0.48
CA TYR A 174 -4.91 1.52 1.23
C TYR A 174 -5.09 0.15 0.59
N LEU A 175 -6.32 -0.19 0.16
CA LEU A 175 -6.57 -1.45 -0.52
C LEU A 175 -5.84 -1.54 -1.86
N THR A 176 -5.78 -0.45 -2.63
CA THR A 176 -5.03 -0.39 -3.88
C THR A 176 -3.54 -0.61 -3.61
N PHE A 177 -2.97 0.10 -2.64
CA PHE A 177 -1.57 -0.05 -2.25
C PHE A 177 -1.26 -1.50 -1.86
N PHE A 178 -2.04 -2.09 -0.95
CA PHE A 178 -1.89 -3.47 -0.52
C PHE A 178 -1.89 -4.44 -1.70
N LEU A 179 -2.84 -4.29 -2.62
CA LEU A 179 -2.94 -5.14 -3.80
C LEU A 179 -1.76 -5.01 -4.74
N THR A 180 -1.31 -3.78 -5.01
CA THR A 180 -0.16 -3.55 -5.88
C THR A 180 1.09 -4.22 -5.32
N VAL A 181 1.33 -4.11 -4.02
CA VAL A 181 2.44 -4.80 -3.34
C VAL A 181 2.25 -6.32 -3.40
N PHE A 182 1.04 -6.81 -3.11
CA PHE A 182 0.72 -8.23 -3.16
C PHE A 182 1.03 -8.82 -4.55
N PHE A 183 0.70 -8.11 -5.65
CA PHE A 183 0.98 -8.58 -7.00
C PHE A 183 2.47 -8.68 -7.29
N ILE A 184 3.25 -7.63 -6.97
CA ILE A 184 4.71 -7.66 -7.15
C ILE A 184 5.29 -8.88 -6.44
N VAL A 185 4.90 -9.11 -5.19
CA VAL A 185 5.51 -10.18 -4.38
C VAL A 185 5.05 -11.56 -4.77
N SER A 186 3.78 -11.70 -5.15
CA SER A 186 3.26 -12.99 -5.63
C SER A 186 3.95 -13.39 -6.92
N LEU A 187 4.10 -12.45 -7.86
CA LEU A 187 4.76 -12.71 -9.14
C LEU A 187 6.27 -12.89 -8.96
N SER A 188 6.93 -12.11 -8.10
CA SER A 188 8.37 -12.28 -7.85
C SER A 188 8.68 -13.62 -7.19
N LYS A 189 7.85 -14.10 -6.26
CA LYS A 189 7.96 -15.45 -5.68
C LYS A 189 7.91 -16.53 -6.76
N CYS A 190 7.05 -16.38 -7.75
CA CYS A 190 6.94 -17.33 -8.84
C CYS A 190 8.11 -17.26 -9.80
N PHE A 191 8.62 -16.06 -10.08
CA PHE A 191 9.87 -15.89 -10.82
C PHE A 191 11.03 -16.61 -10.12
N TYR A 192 11.20 -16.41 -8.80
CA TYR A 192 12.23 -17.10 -8.03
C TYR A 192 12.01 -18.61 -7.92
N SER A 193 10.76 -19.07 -7.87
CA SER A 193 10.45 -20.51 -7.90
C SER A 193 10.86 -21.09 -9.24
N TRP A 194 10.51 -20.43 -10.34
CA TRP A 194 10.86 -20.87 -11.69
C TRP A 194 12.37 -20.94 -11.89
N MET A 195 13.11 -19.91 -11.45
CA MET A 195 14.56 -19.97 -11.44
C MET A 195 15.07 -21.14 -10.60
N ARG A 196 14.53 -21.36 -9.39
CA ARG A 196 14.96 -22.50 -8.56
C ARG A 196 14.71 -23.84 -9.22
N ASP A 197 13.55 -24.03 -9.85
CA ASP A 197 13.23 -25.27 -10.55
C ASP A 197 14.25 -25.54 -11.67
N VAL A 198 14.73 -24.50 -12.35
CA VAL A 198 15.82 -24.59 -13.34
C VAL A 198 17.16 -24.94 -12.68
N ASP A 199 17.52 -24.34 -11.53
CA ASP A 199 18.74 -24.70 -10.78
C ASP A 199 18.71 -26.17 -10.33
N ASP A 200 17.58 -26.63 -9.79
CA ASP A 200 17.40 -28.00 -9.32
C ASP A 200 17.49 -29.00 -10.50
N CYS A 201 16.92 -28.67 -11.66
CA CYS A 201 17.07 -29.45 -12.89
C CYS A 201 18.51 -29.48 -13.43
N LEU A 202 19.32 -28.46 -13.13
CA LEU A 202 20.75 -28.43 -13.46
C LEU A 202 21.61 -29.11 -12.40
N ARG A 203 21.12 -29.35 -11.18
CA ARG A 203 21.85 -30.09 -10.15
C ARG A 203 21.60 -31.60 -10.23
N ASN A 204 20.35 -32.01 -10.47
CA ASN A 204 19.91 -33.39 -10.32
C ASN A 204 20.06 -34.28 -11.57
N LYS A 205 20.84 -33.87 -12.58
CA LYS A 205 20.95 -34.63 -13.84
C LYS A 205 21.87 -35.83 -13.84
N ASP A 206 22.51 -36.15 -12.73
CA ASP A 206 23.30 -37.38 -12.61
C ASP A 206 22.41 -38.65 -12.53
N SER A 207 21.08 -38.53 -12.54
CA SER A 207 20.17 -39.67 -12.26
C SER A 207 19.01 -39.94 -13.24
N SER A 208 18.85 -39.25 -14.38
CA SER A 208 17.77 -39.62 -15.32
C SER A 208 17.97 -39.26 -16.80
N LEU A 209 17.47 -40.15 -17.67
CA LEU A 209 17.33 -40.12 -19.14
C LEU A 209 16.54 -38.92 -19.72
N VAL A 210 16.31 -37.86 -18.95
CA VAL A 210 15.53 -36.69 -19.37
C VAL A 210 16.45 -35.66 -20.02
N GLU A 211 16.04 -35.16 -21.19
CA GLU A 211 16.80 -34.20 -22.00
C GLU A 211 17.50 -33.10 -21.17
N PRO A 212 18.75 -32.76 -21.52
CA PRO A 212 19.47 -31.65 -20.92
C PRO A 212 18.67 -30.35 -21.06
N CYS A 213 18.01 -29.93 -19.97
CA CYS A 213 17.66 -28.54 -19.71
C CYS A 213 18.93 -27.68 -19.91
N ILE A 214 19.08 -27.11 -21.10
CA ILE A 214 20.17 -26.22 -21.49
C ILE A 214 19.70 -24.80 -21.20
N VAL A 215 20.48 -24.07 -20.40
CA VAL A 215 20.22 -22.64 -20.17
C VAL A 215 20.78 -21.87 -21.35
N THR A 216 19.92 -21.55 -22.31
CA THR A 216 20.32 -20.77 -23.48
C THR A 216 20.43 -19.28 -23.13
N LYS A 217 21.22 -18.55 -23.91
CA LYS A 217 21.31 -17.08 -23.82
C LYS A 217 19.93 -16.39 -23.87
N GLU A 218 19.04 -16.85 -24.75
CA GLU A 218 17.68 -16.31 -24.90
C GLU A 218 16.85 -16.46 -23.61
N LEU A 219 17.01 -17.56 -22.89
CA LEU A 219 16.35 -17.77 -21.61
C LEU A 219 16.84 -16.78 -20.55
N ILE A 220 18.15 -16.52 -20.53
CA ILE A 220 18.76 -15.54 -19.62
C ILE A 220 18.29 -14.12 -19.94
N GLU A 221 18.24 -13.74 -21.22
CA GLU A 221 17.72 -12.44 -21.66
C GLU A 221 16.26 -12.26 -21.24
N LYS A 222 15.44 -13.31 -21.37
CA LYS A 222 14.05 -13.30 -20.87
C LYS A 222 13.98 -13.12 -19.35
N TRP A 223 14.92 -13.70 -18.57
CA TRP A 223 14.99 -13.46 -17.13
C TRP A 223 15.38 -12.03 -16.79
N VAL A 224 16.33 -11.46 -17.55
CA VAL A 224 16.74 -10.06 -17.43
C VAL A 224 15.55 -9.14 -17.65
N ASP A 225 14.78 -9.33 -18.72
CA ASP A 225 13.61 -8.50 -19.04
C ASP A 225 12.55 -8.55 -17.92
N ILE A 226 12.20 -9.77 -17.47
CA ILE A 226 11.23 -9.95 -16.38
C ILE A 226 11.73 -9.29 -15.10
N TYR A 227 13.02 -9.42 -14.78
CA TYR A 227 13.62 -8.83 -13.60
C TYR A 227 13.64 -7.29 -13.65
N GLN A 228 13.98 -6.71 -14.80
CA GLN A 228 13.94 -5.27 -15.00
C GLN A 228 12.52 -4.73 -14.85
N ASP A 229 11.51 -5.46 -15.32
CA ASP A 229 10.11 -5.09 -15.09
C ASP A 229 9.72 -5.14 -13.61
N PHE A 230 10.20 -6.11 -12.84
CA PHE A 230 10.02 -6.12 -11.39
C PHE A 230 10.74 -4.95 -10.71
N ALA A 231 12.00 -4.68 -11.06
CA ALA A 231 12.78 -3.60 -10.49
C ALA A 231 12.13 -2.24 -10.78
N ASN A 232 11.70 -2.01 -12.02
CA ASN A 232 10.92 -0.83 -12.39
C ASN A 232 9.62 -0.74 -11.59
N SER A 233 8.89 -1.85 -11.47
CA SER A 233 7.63 -1.88 -10.70
C SER A 233 7.84 -1.52 -9.23
N CYS A 234 8.91 -1.99 -8.58
CA CYS A 234 9.25 -1.63 -7.20
C CYS A 234 9.54 -0.12 -7.05
N VAL A 235 10.31 0.45 -7.97
CA VAL A 235 10.65 1.88 -7.97
C VAL A 235 9.40 2.74 -8.20
N LYS A 236 8.59 2.41 -9.20
CA LYS A 236 7.37 3.15 -9.53
C LYS A 236 6.31 3.03 -8.44
N LEU A 237 6.19 1.88 -7.80
CA LEU A 237 5.34 1.70 -6.64
C LEU A 237 5.75 2.62 -5.48
N ALA A 238 7.05 2.69 -5.18
CA ALA A 238 7.57 3.60 -4.16
C ALA A 238 7.30 5.07 -4.48
N MET A 239 7.43 5.47 -5.75
CA MET A 239 7.09 6.84 -6.19
C MET A 239 5.59 7.14 -6.01
N CYS A 240 4.72 6.18 -6.37
CA CYS A 240 3.27 6.36 -6.30
C CYS A 240 2.73 6.41 -4.87
N PHE A 241 3.26 5.56 -3.98
CA PHE A 241 2.66 5.34 -2.65
C PHE A 241 3.60 5.63 -1.48
N GLY A 242 4.90 5.83 -1.68
CA GLY A 242 5.88 6.01 -0.60
C GLY A 242 5.63 7.27 0.23
N ARG A 243 5.31 8.39 -0.43
CA ARG A 243 4.98 9.65 0.28
C ARG A 243 3.67 9.56 1.03
N LEU A 244 2.65 8.94 0.42
CA LEU A 244 1.38 8.63 1.09
C LEU A 244 1.64 7.81 2.34
N TYR A 245 2.40 6.72 2.21
CA TYR A 245 2.74 5.85 3.33
C TYR A 245 3.45 6.59 4.46
N LEU A 246 4.46 7.42 4.16
CA LEU A 246 5.13 8.26 5.16
C LEU A 246 4.14 9.21 5.84
N TYR A 247 3.33 9.89 5.07
CA TYR A 247 2.37 10.84 5.61
C TYR A 247 1.35 10.16 6.54
N SER A 248 0.81 9.01 6.11
CA SER A 248 -0.04 8.15 6.93
C SER A 248 0.66 7.69 8.22
N LEU A 249 1.96 7.38 8.16
CA LEU A 249 2.74 6.97 9.33
C LEU A 249 2.91 8.11 10.34
N ILE A 250 3.24 9.32 9.86
CA ILE A 250 3.37 10.51 10.73
C ILE A 250 2.04 10.79 11.42
N LEU A 251 0.94 10.75 10.68
CA LEU A 251 -0.37 10.95 11.27
C LEU A 251 -0.76 9.86 12.25
N LEU A 252 -0.44 8.60 11.95
CA LEU A 252 -0.66 7.49 12.88
C LEU A 252 0.08 7.70 14.20
N LEU A 253 1.33 8.16 14.16
CA LEU A 253 2.09 8.52 15.37
C LEU A 253 1.43 9.65 16.14
N PHE A 254 0.99 10.71 15.44
CA PHE A 254 0.29 11.82 16.06
C PHE A 254 -1.04 11.39 16.71
N PHE A 255 -1.80 10.54 16.03
CA PHE A 255 -3.04 9.97 16.54
C PHE A 255 -2.82 9.07 17.74
N TYR A 256 -1.78 8.24 17.70
CA TYR A 256 -1.39 7.43 18.83
C TYR A 256 -1.10 8.32 20.05
N ILE A 257 -0.32 9.39 19.88
CA ILE A 257 -0.01 10.35 20.95
C ILE A 257 -1.29 10.97 21.54
N LEU A 258 -2.18 11.48 20.70
CA LEU A 258 -3.45 12.09 21.14
C LEU A 258 -4.37 11.08 21.83
N PHE A 259 -4.46 9.87 21.29
CA PHE A 259 -5.26 8.79 21.85
C PHE A 259 -4.76 8.43 23.25
N MET A 260 -3.46 8.18 23.39
CA MET A 260 -2.86 7.82 24.68
C MET A 260 -3.03 8.94 25.71
N TYR A 261 -2.88 10.20 25.29
CA TYR A 261 -3.15 11.34 26.18
C TYR A 261 -4.61 11.37 26.65
N LYS A 262 -5.57 11.19 25.74
CA LYS A 262 -7.00 11.16 26.09
C LYS A 262 -7.32 10.11 27.15
N GLU A 263 -6.80 8.91 26.95
CA GLU A 263 -7.17 7.74 27.73
C GLU A 263 -6.52 7.74 29.11
N PHE A 264 -5.24 8.12 29.20
CA PHE A 264 -4.52 8.09 30.47
C PHE A 264 -4.67 9.37 31.29
N CYS A 265 -4.83 10.53 30.67
CA CYS A 265 -4.89 11.81 31.38
C CYS A 265 -6.32 12.33 31.60
N ILE A 266 -7.30 11.96 30.75
CA ILE A 266 -8.64 12.57 30.80
C ILE A 266 -9.69 11.60 31.37
N TYR A 267 -9.68 10.32 30.96
CA TYR A 267 -10.69 9.34 31.35
C TYR A 267 -10.09 8.03 31.91
N PRO A 268 -9.36 8.07 33.04
CA PRO A 268 -8.65 6.90 33.56
C PRO A 268 -9.56 5.73 33.98
N THR A 269 -10.88 5.93 34.11
CA THR A 269 -11.82 4.92 34.63
C THR A 269 -12.46 3.99 33.58
N GLN A 270 -12.22 4.17 32.28
CA GLN A 270 -12.78 3.31 31.21
C GLN A 270 -11.73 2.54 30.38
N VAL A 271 -10.64 2.11 31.02
CA VAL A 271 -9.51 1.38 30.40
C VAL A 271 -9.95 0.15 29.57
N HIS A 272 -11.07 -0.49 29.91
CA HIS A 272 -11.50 -1.74 29.25
C HIS A 272 -12.14 -1.55 27.86
N LEU A 273 -12.91 -0.46 27.65
CA LEU A 273 -13.44 -0.07 26.33
C LEU A 273 -12.33 0.51 25.43
N CYS A 274 -11.30 1.06 26.06
CA CYS A 274 -10.15 1.69 25.47
C CYS A 274 -9.14 0.70 24.84
N LEU A 275 -8.90 -0.45 25.48
CA LEU A 275 -8.11 -1.54 24.87
C LEU A 275 -8.73 -2.04 23.57
N MET A 276 -10.06 -2.05 23.46
CA MET A 276 -10.76 -2.35 22.20
C MET A 276 -10.58 -1.24 21.16
N GLY A 277 -10.47 0.02 21.55
CA GLY A 277 -10.13 1.16 20.68
C GLY A 277 -8.70 1.07 20.13
N VAL A 278 -7.72 0.81 21.00
CA VAL A 278 -6.31 0.56 20.63
C VAL A 278 -6.21 -0.65 19.71
N VAL A 279 -6.90 -1.75 19.99
CA VAL A 279 -6.92 -2.92 19.10
C VAL A 279 -7.59 -2.59 17.76
N ARG A 280 -8.63 -1.74 17.76
CA ARG A 280 -9.36 -1.32 16.55
C ARG A 280 -8.57 -0.35 15.68
N ASP A 281 -7.75 0.52 16.26
CA ASP A 281 -6.85 1.42 15.53
C ASP A 281 -5.49 0.75 15.22
N ASN A 282 -5.05 -0.22 16.02
CA ASN A 282 -3.94 -1.12 15.70
C ASN A 282 -4.26 -2.08 14.54
N GLN A 283 -5.53 -2.23 14.13
CA GLN A 283 -5.85 -2.85 12.84
C GLN A 283 -5.20 -2.08 11.66
N ILE A 284 -4.78 -0.83 11.84
CA ILE A 284 -3.96 -0.10 10.87
C ILE A 284 -2.52 -0.65 10.84
N PHE A 285 -1.94 -1.00 11.99
CA PHE A 285 -0.64 -1.70 12.07
C PHE A 285 -0.72 -3.13 11.50
N ASP A 286 -1.78 -3.88 11.80
CA ASP A 286 -2.03 -5.21 11.21
C ASP A 286 -2.25 -5.16 9.70
N LYS A 287 -2.64 -4.01 9.13
CA LYS A 287 -2.67 -3.82 7.67
C LYS A 287 -1.28 -3.63 7.06
N PHE A 288 -0.28 -3.26 7.86
CA PHE A 288 1.11 -3.07 7.43
C PHE A 288 2.03 -4.24 7.77
N GLU A 289 1.69 -5.11 8.72
CA GLU A 289 2.45 -6.32 9.01
C GLU A 289 2.53 -7.29 7.81
N PRO A 290 1.45 -7.55 7.05
CA PRO A 290 1.51 -8.28 5.81
C PRO A 290 2.46 -7.63 4.83
N LEU A 291 2.50 -6.29 4.75
CA LEU A 291 3.44 -5.55 3.89
C LEU A 291 4.89 -5.86 4.30
N ASN A 292 5.22 -5.77 5.58
CA ASN A 292 6.56 -6.09 6.11
C ASN A 292 6.93 -7.56 5.88
N TYR A 293 5.99 -8.49 6.07
CA TYR A 293 6.19 -9.91 5.82
C TYR A 293 6.42 -10.21 4.33
N VAL A 294 5.65 -9.54 3.48
CA VAL A 294 5.66 -9.65 2.02
C VAL A 294 6.97 -9.06 1.46
N LEU A 295 7.43 -7.93 2.00
CA LEU A 295 8.72 -7.29 1.65
C LEU A 295 9.93 -8.10 2.12
N LYS A 296 9.91 -8.64 3.35
CA LYS A 296 10.99 -9.48 3.91
C LYS A 296 11.24 -10.75 3.10
N ARG A 297 10.20 -11.30 2.46
CA ARG A 297 10.30 -12.52 1.64
C ARG A 297 10.91 -12.32 0.24
N ILE A 298 11.13 -11.09 -0.20
CA ILE A 298 11.83 -10.83 -1.48
C ILE A 298 13.36 -10.96 -1.31
N ASP A 299 13.88 -10.86 -0.08
CA ASP A 299 15.32 -10.93 0.21
C ASP A 299 15.85 -12.38 0.13
N LYS A 300 15.94 -12.92 -1.08
CA LYS A 300 16.53 -14.24 -1.36
C LYS A 300 17.93 -14.11 -1.94
N ARG A 301 18.84 -13.50 -1.18
CA ARG A 301 20.29 -13.55 -1.45
C ARG A 301 20.84 -14.98 -1.55
N LYS A 302 20.10 -16.00 -1.08
CA LYS A 302 20.54 -17.41 -1.06
C LYS A 302 20.41 -18.16 -2.40
N ILE A 303 19.61 -17.72 -3.37
CA ILE A 303 19.43 -18.47 -4.64
C ILE A 303 20.57 -18.19 -5.64
N MET A 304 21.20 -17.02 -5.58
CA MET A 304 22.09 -16.52 -6.64
C MET A 304 23.53 -17.06 -6.69
N PRO A 305 24.25 -17.27 -5.57
CA PRO A 305 25.66 -17.72 -5.64
C PRO A 305 25.80 -19.07 -6.34
N ASN A 306 24.77 -19.90 -6.18
CA ASN A 306 24.69 -21.26 -6.66
C ASN A 306 24.51 -21.37 -8.18
N PHE A 307 23.86 -20.39 -8.81
CA PHE A 307 23.57 -20.41 -10.24
C PHE A 307 24.82 -20.20 -11.11
N SER A 308 25.73 -19.29 -10.70
CA SER A 308 26.95 -19.00 -11.47
C SER A 308 27.86 -20.22 -11.54
N CYS A 309 28.05 -20.92 -10.42
CA CYS A 309 28.94 -22.08 -10.35
C CYS A 309 28.41 -23.27 -11.17
N VAL A 310 27.09 -23.45 -11.21
CA VAL A 310 26.46 -24.57 -11.94
C VAL A 310 26.53 -24.37 -13.46
N VAL A 311 26.40 -23.13 -13.93
CA VAL A 311 26.53 -22.81 -15.36
C VAL A 311 28.00 -22.97 -15.81
N GLU A 312 28.96 -22.48 -15.02
CA GLU A 312 30.39 -22.64 -15.30
C GLU A 312 30.85 -24.12 -15.31
N ALA A 313 30.38 -24.92 -14.37
CA ALA A 313 30.79 -26.33 -14.23
C ALA A 313 30.30 -27.24 -15.37
N ARG A 314 29.30 -26.81 -16.15
CA ARG A 314 28.64 -27.64 -17.19
C ARG A 314 29.13 -27.39 -18.62
N GLY A 315 30.23 -26.65 -18.79
CA GLY A 315 30.79 -26.38 -20.11
C GLY A 315 29.89 -25.55 -21.02
N SER A 316 28.99 -24.73 -20.44
CA SER A 316 28.19 -23.78 -21.22
C SER A 316 29.09 -22.83 -22.00
N ASN A 317 28.64 -22.37 -23.16
CA ASN A 317 29.40 -21.41 -23.98
C ASN A 317 29.80 -20.19 -23.14
N GLU A 318 30.99 -19.64 -23.37
CA GLU A 318 31.49 -18.45 -22.64
C GLU A 318 30.50 -17.27 -22.68
N THR A 319 29.71 -17.18 -23.76
CA THR A 319 28.65 -16.20 -23.94
C THR A 319 27.50 -16.35 -22.94
N GLU A 320 27.11 -17.58 -22.60
CA GLU A 320 26.05 -17.89 -21.62
C GLU A 320 26.53 -17.64 -20.20
N VAL A 321 27.77 -18.03 -19.89
CA VAL A 321 28.43 -17.70 -18.60
C VAL A 321 28.47 -16.19 -18.40
N LYS A 322 28.88 -15.44 -19.42
CA LYS A 322 28.93 -13.97 -19.36
C LYS A 322 27.54 -13.37 -19.16
N ALA A 323 26.53 -13.83 -19.92
CA ALA A 323 25.15 -13.36 -19.76
C ALA A 323 24.60 -13.64 -18.35
N MET A 324 24.88 -14.82 -17.79
CA MET A 324 24.48 -15.17 -16.42
C MET A 324 25.18 -14.27 -15.38
N LYS A 325 26.49 -14.02 -15.54
CA LYS A 325 27.25 -13.11 -14.67
C LYS A 325 26.68 -11.69 -14.72
N ASP A 326 26.34 -11.20 -15.90
CA ASP A 326 25.76 -9.86 -16.08
C ASP A 326 24.35 -9.78 -15.48
N PHE A 327 23.54 -10.83 -15.61
CA PHE A 327 22.26 -10.92 -14.91
C PHE A 327 22.42 -10.91 -13.38
N ILE A 328 23.37 -11.67 -12.83
CA ILE A 328 23.68 -11.67 -11.39
C ILE A 328 24.14 -10.27 -10.93
N ARG A 329 24.98 -9.58 -11.73
CA ARG A 329 25.39 -8.20 -11.45
C ARG A 329 24.19 -7.25 -11.46
N LEU A 330 23.28 -7.39 -12.41
CA LEU A 330 22.04 -6.60 -12.48
C LEU A 330 21.22 -6.76 -11.21
N MET A 331 21.00 -8.00 -10.78
CA MET A 331 20.25 -8.30 -9.55
C MET A 331 20.92 -7.77 -8.28
N LYS A 332 22.26 -7.81 -8.22
CA LYS A 332 23.02 -7.22 -7.10
C LYS A 332 22.96 -5.69 -7.09
N LYS A 333 22.99 -5.06 -8.28
CA LYS A 333 22.93 -3.61 -8.44
C LYS A 333 21.54 -3.05 -8.13
N PHE A 334 20.49 -3.80 -8.48
CA PHE A 334 19.09 -3.40 -8.32
C PHE A 334 18.29 -4.45 -7.55
N PRO A 335 18.57 -4.67 -6.25
CA PRO A 335 17.81 -5.63 -5.47
C PRO A 335 16.33 -5.26 -5.50
N LEU A 336 15.46 -6.28 -5.56
CA LEU A 336 14.02 -6.08 -5.54
C LEU A 336 13.56 -5.64 -4.15
N GLU A 337 13.73 -4.36 -3.87
CA GLU A 337 13.35 -3.72 -2.62
C GLU A 337 12.37 -2.59 -2.93
N ILE A 338 11.24 -2.56 -2.21
CA ILE A 338 10.35 -1.41 -2.25
C ILE A 338 10.89 -0.42 -1.21
N LYS A 339 11.58 0.62 -1.70
CA LYS A 339 12.14 1.67 -0.86
C LYS A 339 11.10 2.78 -0.67
N LEU A 340 10.25 2.67 0.35
CA LEU A 340 9.28 3.74 0.65
C LEU A 340 9.99 5.06 1.05
N PHE A 341 11.27 4.98 1.47
CA PHE A 341 12.14 6.13 1.72
C PHE A 341 13.45 6.04 0.92
N SER A 342 14.00 7.19 0.52
CA SER A 342 15.27 7.27 -0.21
C SER A 342 16.46 6.66 0.53
N LYS A 343 16.38 6.51 1.86
CA LYS A 343 17.45 5.94 2.71
C LYS A 343 17.02 4.83 3.67
N ILE A 344 15.71 4.64 3.89
CA ILE A 344 15.21 3.63 4.84
C ILE A 344 14.44 2.59 4.04
N SER A 345 14.96 1.36 3.98
CA SER A 345 14.16 0.26 3.45
C SER A 345 12.92 0.14 4.35
N SER A 346 11.74 0.11 3.74
CA SER A 346 10.48 0.15 4.50
C SER A 346 10.16 -1.14 5.24
N GLY A 347 11.17 -1.97 5.49
CA GLY A 347 11.06 -3.27 6.09
C GLY A 347 11.13 -3.23 7.61
N THR A 348 11.66 -4.34 8.15
CA THR A 348 11.67 -4.76 9.56
C THR A 348 12.19 -3.76 10.59
N SER A 349 12.79 -2.63 10.20
CA SER A 349 13.23 -1.60 11.16
C SER A 349 12.11 -0.63 11.54
N LEU A 350 11.15 -0.37 10.65
CA LEU A 350 10.18 0.70 10.86
C LEU A 350 9.10 0.33 11.86
N ALA A 351 8.54 -0.88 11.78
CA ALA A 351 7.51 -1.32 12.72
C ALA A 351 8.05 -1.43 14.16
N PRO A 352 9.21 -2.04 14.44
CA PRO A 352 9.79 -2.01 15.79
C PRO A 352 10.13 -0.61 16.27
N ALA A 353 10.62 0.29 15.41
CA ALA A 353 10.89 1.67 15.80
C ALA A 353 9.60 2.40 16.21
N VAL A 354 8.51 2.20 15.47
CA VAL A 354 7.21 2.79 15.78
C VAL A 354 6.61 2.19 17.05
N MET A 355 6.71 0.87 17.23
CA MET A 355 6.29 0.20 18.47
C MET A 355 7.11 0.66 19.68
N MET A 356 8.43 0.84 19.50
CA MET A 356 9.30 1.34 20.55
C MET A 356 8.95 2.79 20.93
N LEU A 357 8.70 3.66 19.94
CA LEU A 357 8.22 5.02 20.19
C LEU A 357 6.89 5.02 20.93
N ALA A 358 5.95 4.16 20.51
CA ALA A 358 4.64 4.01 21.14
C ALA A 358 4.76 3.59 22.60
N VAL A 359 5.50 2.51 22.88
CA VAL A 359 5.73 1.99 24.24
C VAL A 359 6.48 3.01 25.10
N ASN A 360 7.52 3.67 24.58
CA ASN A 360 8.25 4.69 25.32
C ASN A 360 7.35 5.87 25.68
N TYR A 361 6.51 6.34 24.77
CA TYR A 361 5.55 7.40 25.05
C TYR A 361 4.53 6.98 26.12
N LEU A 362 4.03 5.74 26.07
CA LEU A 362 3.17 5.18 27.10
C LEU A 362 3.85 5.16 28.48
N ILE A 363 5.11 4.72 28.56
CA ILE A 363 5.86 4.67 29.82
C ILE A 363 6.01 6.08 30.40
N VAL A 364 6.39 7.06 29.57
CA VAL A 364 6.51 8.47 29.98
C VAL A 364 5.16 8.98 30.49
N LEU A 365 4.06 8.76 29.76
CA LEU A 365 2.72 9.15 30.21
C LEU A 365 2.38 8.54 31.58
N LEU A 366 2.59 7.23 31.77
CA LEU A 366 2.30 6.56 33.04
C LEU A 366 3.15 7.12 34.20
N GLN A 367 4.42 7.43 33.96
CA GLN A 367 5.31 7.98 34.99
C GLN A 367 4.92 9.39 35.41
N PHE A 368 4.54 10.25 34.46
CA PHE A 368 4.16 11.63 34.75
C PHE A 368 2.68 11.79 35.16
N ASN A 369 1.82 10.80 34.92
CA ASN A 369 0.43 10.82 35.39
C ASN A 369 0.29 10.77 36.92
N HIS A 370 1.34 10.36 37.65
CA HIS A 370 1.37 10.44 39.11
C HIS A 370 1.84 11.81 39.64
N VAL A 371 2.37 12.67 38.75
CA VAL A 371 2.90 14.00 39.10
C VAL A 371 1.88 15.11 38.83
N ILE A 372 1.01 14.92 37.84
CA ILE A 372 -0.15 15.78 37.51
C ILE A 372 -1.34 15.32 38.34
#